data_AF-A0A1F5FL43-F1
#
_entry.id   AF-A0A1F5FL43-F1
#
_cell.length_a   1.000
_cell.length_b   1.000
_cell.length_c   1.000
_cell.angle_alpha   90.00
_cell.angle_beta   90.00
_cell.angle_gamma   90.00
#
_symmetry.space_group_name_H-M   'P 1'
#
loop_
_entity.id
_entity.type
_entity.pdbx_description
1 polymer ?
#
loop_
_entity_poly.entity_id
_entity_poly.type
_entity_poly.pdbx_seq_one_letter_code
_entity_poly.pdbx_strand_id
1 'polypeptide(L)'
;MRLEMGERLTWGLAEKLRNQGEKDFALACLEVGCEVYYQIPIGDSKIDFYVVNPKANTGGKLVEVTMEKRDELKKRYIQKGRGVQKKRVINATGLRKQRQLDSMRQSGHKWTVLFNEEIGNLRKKRNEG
;
A
#
# COMPACT_ATOMS: atom_id res chain seq x y z
N MET A 1 -15.31 -13.01 -2.64
CA MET A 1 -14.53 -13.23 -1.40
C MET A 1 -14.89 -12.09 -0.45
N ARG A 2 -15.31 -12.37 0.79
CA ARG A 2 -15.64 -11.31 1.77
C ARG A 2 -14.33 -10.91 2.46
N LEU A 3 -13.98 -9.62 2.44
CA LEU A 3 -12.82 -9.13 3.17
C LEU A 3 -13.07 -9.26 4.68
N GLU A 4 -12.14 -9.90 5.38
CA GLU A 4 -12.03 -9.70 6.82
C GLU A 4 -11.47 -8.29 7.03
N MET A 5 -12.22 -7.46 7.75
CA MET A 5 -11.78 -6.09 8.02
C MET A 5 -10.68 -6.13 9.07
N GLY A 6 -9.54 -5.52 8.75
CA GLY A 6 -8.50 -5.23 9.74
C GLY A 6 -8.98 -4.21 10.78
N GLU A 7 -8.09 -3.82 11.68
CA GLU A 7 -8.42 -2.83 12.72
C GLU A 7 -8.76 -1.48 12.08
N ARG A 8 -9.92 -0.91 12.44
CA ARG A 8 -10.27 0.45 12.03
C ARG A 8 -9.38 1.44 12.77
N LEU A 9 -8.62 2.23 12.02
CA LEU A 9 -7.75 3.24 12.61
C LEU A 9 -8.57 4.42 13.13
N THR A 10 -8.32 4.75 14.39
CA THR A 10 -8.60 6.07 14.95
C THR A 10 -7.41 6.99 14.71
N TRP A 11 -7.61 8.30 14.88
CA TRP A 11 -6.54 9.29 14.76
C TRP A 11 -5.35 8.95 15.68
N GLY A 12 -5.62 8.63 16.96
CA GLY A 12 -4.59 8.27 17.93
C GLY A 12 -3.86 6.95 17.63
N LEU A 13 -4.49 6.02 16.90
CA LEU A 13 -3.81 4.79 16.43
C LEU A 13 -2.95 5.08 15.20
N ALA A 14 -3.46 5.88 14.25
CA ALA A 14 -2.69 6.29 13.07
C ALA A 14 -1.40 7.05 13.45
N GLU A 15 -1.43 7.87 14.50
CA GLU A 15 -0.24 8.60 14.98
C GLU A 15 0.87 7.69 15.53
N LYS A 16 0.53 6.47 15.95
CA LYS A 16 1.45 5.49 16.52
C LYS A 16 2.08 4.57 15.46
N LEU A 17 1.69 4.70 14.20
CA LEU A 17 2.28 3.92 13.11
C LEU A 17 3.78 4.24 12.99
N ARG A 18 4.60 3.18 12.98
CA ARG A 18 6.07 3.29 12.95
C ARG A 18 6.61 3.76 11.61
N ASN A 19 5.96 3.35 10.52
CA ASN A 19 6.33 3.78 9.18
C ASN A 19 5.74 5.17 8.93
N GLN A 20 6.60 6.16 8.72
CA GLN A 20 6.18 7.55 8.53
C GLN A 20 5.26 7.72 7.30
N GLY A 21 5.49 6.96 6.22
CA GLY A 21 4.65 7.05 5.02
C GLY A 21 3.23 6.50 5.25
N GLU A 22 3.13 5.39 5.98
CA GLU A 22 1.85 4.81 6.40
C GLU A 22 1.10 5.77 7.34
N LYS A 23 1.82 6.36 8.31
CA LYS A 23 1.28 7.38 9.22
C LYS A 23 0.72 8.58 8.45
N ASP A 24 1.52 9.19 7.59
CA ASP A 24 1.13 10.39 6.85
C ASP A 24 -0.09 10.11 5.95
N PHE A 25 -0.12 8.95 5.28
CA PHE A 25 -1.25 8.55 4.45
C PHE A 25 -2.53 8.30 5.28
N ALA A 26 -2.43 7.55 6.38
CA ALA A 26 -3.58 7.26 7.22
C ALA A 26 -4.19 8.54 7.81
N LEU A 27 -3.34 9.45 8.31
CA LEU A 27 -3.78 10.73 8.84
C LEU A 27 -4.45 11.61 7.79
N ALA A 28 -3.89 11.69 6.58
CA ALA A 28 -4.50 12.44 5.49
C ALA A 28 -5.89 11.88 5.09
N CYS A 29 -6.06 10.55 5.12
CA CYS A 29 -7.35 9.92 4.84
C CYS A 29 -8.38 10.24 5.94
N LEU A 30 -7.98 10.17 7.21
CA LEU A 30 -8.86 10.49 8.33
C LEU A 30 -9.27 11.97 8.32
N GLU A 31 -8.37 12.88 7.97
CA GLU A 31 -8.60 14.32 7.89
C GLU A 31 -9.71 14.67 6.88
N VAL A 32 -9.78 13.97 5.75
CA VAL A 32 -10.86 14.15 4.76
C VAL A 32 -12.14 13.37 5.08
N GLY A 33 -12.17 12.64 6.20
CA GLY A 33 -13.32 11.90 6.71
C GLY A 33 -13.49 10.51 6.10
N CYS A 34 -12.42 9.90 5.57
CA CYS A 34 -12.45 8.50 5.16
C CYS A 34 -12.40 7.56 6.36
N GLU A 35 -13.01 6.39 6.22
CA GLU A 35 -12.74 5.26 7.11
C GLU A 35 -11.49 4.52 6.62
N VAL A 36 -10.56 4.26 7.55
CA VAL A 36 -9.29 3.61 7.26
C VAL A 36 -9.19 2.36 8.11
N TYR A 37 -8.94 1.23 7.47
CA TYR A 37 -8.72 -0.07 8.11
C TYR A 37 -7.28 -0.50 7.82
N TYR A 38 -6.55 -0.99 8.83
CA TYR A 38 -5.12 -1.28 8.75
C TYR A 38 -4.82 -2.78 8.81
N GLN A 39 -3.78 -3.21 8.10
CA GLN A 39 -3.33 -4.61 8.00
C GLN A 39 -4.41 -5.58 7.53
N ILE A 40 -4.92 -5.33 6.34
CA ILE A 40 -6.01 -6.10 5.72
C ILE A 40 -5.49 -7.45 5.25
N PRO A 41 -5.96 -8.58 5.79
CA PRO A 41 -5.59 -9.89 5.29
C PRO A 41 -6.18 -10.12 3.88
N ILE A 42 -5.33 -10.51 2.92
CA ILE A 42 -5.73 -10.93 1.58
C ILE A 42 -4.87 -12.13 1.16
N GLY A 43 -5.53 -13.28 1.01
CA GLY A 43 -4.84 -14.56 0.79
C GLY A 43 -3.86 -14.81 1.93
N ASP A 44 -2.63 -15.17 1.59
CA ASP A 44 -1.55 -15.42 2.57
C ASP A 44 -0.73 -14.15 2.90
N SER A 45 -1.22 -12.97 2.51
CA SER A 45 -0.56 -11.68 2.74
C SER A 45 -1.44 -10.72 3.52
N LYS A 46 -0.82 -9.63 4.00
CA LYS A 46 -1.52 -8.44 4.49
C LYS A 46 -1.27 -7.28 3.54
N ILE A 47 -2.26 -6.41 3.36
CA ILE A 47 -2.16 -5.11 2.68
C ILE A 47 -2.20 -4.04 3.76
N ASP A 48 -1.46 -2.95 3.58
CA ASP A 48 -1.38 -1.90 4.59
C ASP A 48 -2.76 -1.33 4.93
N PHE A 49 -3.55 -0.91 3.92
CA PHE A 49 -4.83 -0.25 4.17
C PHE A 49 -5.98 -0.72 3.28
N TYR A 50 -7.19 -0.63 3.83
CA TYR A 50 -8.43 -0.50 3.08
C TYR A 50 -9.08 0.82 3.45
N VAL A 51 -9.34 1.67 2.46
CA VAL A 51 -9.88 3.02 2.66
C VAL A 51 -11.26 3.09 2.03
N VAL A 52 -12.24 3.53 2.82
CA VAL A 52 -13.61 3.78 2.36
C VAL A 52 -13.88 5.27 2.51
N ASN A 53 -14.26 5.94 1.42
CA ASN A 53 -14.75 7.30 1.51
C ASN A 53 -16.29 7.25 1.60
N PRO A 54 -16.90 7.49 2.77
CA PRO A 54 -18.35 7.41 2.93
C PRO A 54 -19.10 8.45 2.09
N LYS A 55 -18.44 9.55 1.71
CA LYS A 55 -19.02 10.60 0.86
C LYS A 55 -18.97 10.26 -0.63
N ALA A 56 -18.11 9.31 -1.02
CA ALA A 56 -17.98 8.87 -2.40
C ALA A 56 -18.61 7.49 -2.55
N ASN A 57 -19.66 7.36 -3.37
CA ASN A 57 -20.33 6.08 -3.66
C ASN A 57 -19.49 5.15 -4.58
N THR A 58 -18.18 5.09 -4.34
CA THR A 58 -17.20 4.44 -5.21
C THR A 58 -16.68 3.11 -4.66
N GLY A 59 -17.19 2.70 -3.49
CA GLY A 59 -16.72 1.57 -2.70
C GLY A 59 -15.38 1.88 -2.00
N GLY A 60 -14.86 0.90 -1.25
CA GLY A 60 -13.53 1.01 -0.67
C GLY A 60 -12.41 0.57 -1.62
N LYS A 61 -11.20 1.05 -1.33
CA LYS A 61 -9.98 0.82 -2.10
C LYS A 61 -8.87 0.25 -1.22
N LEU A 62 -8.21 -0.79 -1.70
CA LEU A 62 -6.99 -1.32 -1.09
C LEU A 62 -5.80 -0.42 -1.43
N VAL A 63 -5.00 -0.10 -0.42
CA VAL A 63 -3.84 0.78 -0.59
C VAL A 63 -2.64 0.15 0.10
N GLU A 64 -1.61 -0.11 -0.69
CA GLU A 64 -0.30 -0.52 -0.18
C GLU A 64 0.65 0.68 -0.22
N VAL A 65 1.32 0.97 0.88
CA VAL A 65 2.32 2.03 0.98
C VAL A 65 3.71 1.44 0.85
N THR A 66 4.55 2.04 0.02
CA THR A 66 5.95 1.63 -0.10
C THR A 66 6.88 2.83 -0.03
N MET A 67 7.90 2.71 0.81
CA MET A 67 9.00 3.67 0.90
C MET A 67 10.00 3.53 -0.25
N GLU A 68 9.80 2.55 -1.14
CA GLU A 68 10.62 2.39 -2.33
C GLU A 68 10.27 3.41 -3.41
N LYS A 69 11.26 3.74 -4.25
CA LYS A 69 11.02 4.45 -5.51
C LYS A 69 10.52 3.46 -6.56
N ARG A 70 9.67 3.94 -7.47
CA ARG A 70 9.09 3.12 -8.55
C ARG A 70 10.15 2.42 -9.41
N ASP A 71 11.26 3.10 -9.67
CA ASP A 71 12.36 2.56 -10.48
C ASP A 71 13.25 1.57 -9.72
N GLU A 72 13.36 1.69 -8.40
CA GLU A 72 14.11 0.76 -7.57
C GLU A 72 13.39 -0.57 -7.40
N LEU A 73 12.06 -0.52 -7.27
CA LEU A 73 11.21 -1.71 -7.22
C LEU A 73 11.44 -2.56 -8.48
N LYS A 74 11.49 -1.97 -9.68
CA LYS A 74 11.74 -2.75 -10.91
C LYS A 74 13.13 -3.41 -10.93
N LYS A 75 14.14 -2.78 -10.33
CA LYS A 75 15.54 -3.26 -10.32
C LYS A 75 15.78 -4.40 -9.33
N ARG A 76 15.14 -4.39 -8.16
CA ARG A 76 15.33 -5.43 -7.11
C ARG A 76 14.73 -6.80 -7.48
N TYR A 77 13.71 -6.82 -8.34
CA TYR A 77 12.93 -8.02 -8.66
C TYR A 77 13.46 -8.73 -9.90
N ILE A 78 14.36 -8.07 -10.65
CA ILE A 78 14.95 -8.58 -11.87
C ILE A 78 16.47 -8.48 -11.72
N GLN A 79 17.09 -9.43 -11.02
CA GLN A 79 18.52 -9.65 -11.22
C GLN A 79 18.71 -10.22 -12.64
N LYS A 80 19.38 -9.46 -13.50
CA LYS A 80 19.86 -9.98 -14.78
C LYS A 80 20.99 -10.97 -14.46
N GLY A 81 20.74 -12.27 -14.64
CA GLY A 81 21.82 -13.26 -14.62
C GLY A 81 22.96 -12.83 -15.56
N ARG A 82 24.21 -13.05 -15.14
CA ARG A 82 25.38 -12.86 -16.02
C ARG A 82 25.43 -14.01 -17.03
N GLY A 83 25.49 -13.70 -18.33
CA GLY A 83 25.59 -14.68 -19.43
C GLY A 83 24.37 -14.73 -20.37
N VAL A 84 24.45 -15.63 -21.37
CA VAL A 84 23.50 -15.77 -22.51
C VAL A 84 22.09 -16.23 -22.07
N GLN A 85 21.95 -16.81 -20.88
CA GLN A 85 20.66 -17.13 -20.27
C GLN A 85 20.27 -16.09 -19.22
N LYS A 86 19.48 -15.08 -19.61
CA LYS A 86 18.86 -14.10 -18.71
C LYS A 86 17.78 -14.78 -17.83
N LYS A 87 18.17 -15.59 -16.86
CA LYS A 87 17.24 -16.04 -15.81
C LYS A 87 16.84 -14.84 -14.96
N ARG A 88 15.54 -14.55 -14.89
CA ARG A 88 14.97 -13.58 -13.94
C ARG A 88 15.01 -14.24 -12.56
N VAL A 89 15.93 -13.83 -11.71
CA VAL A 89 15.94 -14.26 -10.30
C VAL A 89 15.18 -13.22 -9.49
N ILE A 90 14.03 -13.62 -8.96
CA ILE A 90 13.25 -12.83 -8.00
C ILE A 90 13.73 -13.25 -6.60
N ASN A 91 14.24 -12.31 -5.81
CA ASN A 91 14.61 -12.59 -4.42
C ASN A 91 13.36 -12.82 -3.54
N ALA A 92 13.52 -13.38 -2.33
CA ALA A 92 12.39 -13.72 -1.46
C ALA A 92 11.48 -12.51 -1.16
N THR A 93 12.06 -11.33 -0.94
CA THR A 93 11.32 -10.08 -0.72
C THR A 93 10.48 -9.70 -1.93
N GLY A 94 11.05 -9.80 -3.13
CA GLY A 94 10.35 -9.48 -4.36
C GLY A 94 9.24 -10.48 -4.68
N LEU A 95 9.48 -11.76 -4.40
CA LEU A 95 8.46 -12.81 -4.57
C LEU A 95 7.27 -12.57 -3.63
N ARG A 96 7.55 -12.17 -2.38
CA ARG A 96 6.50 -11.82 -1.40
C ARG A 96 5.65 -10.65 -1.87
N LYS A 97 6.26 -9.56 -2.34
CA LYS A 97 5.51 -8.39 -2.84
C LYS A 97 4.75 -8.71 -4.13
N GLN A 98 5.30 -9.54 -5.01
CA GLN A 98 4.59 -9.98 -6.20
C GLN A 98 3.32 -10.76 -5.82
N ARG A 99 3.42 -11.73 -4.89
CA ARG A 99 2.26 -12.47 -4.38
C ARG A 99 1.22 -11.55 -3.74
N GLN A 100 1.66 -10.55 -3.00
CA GLN A 100 0.79 -9.52 -2.42
C GLN A 100 0.03 -8.74 -3.52
N LEU A 101 0.72 -8.27 -4.57
CA LEU A 101 0.11 -7.57 -5.71
C LEU A 101 -0.88 -8.46 -6.48
N ASP A 102 -0.52 -9.72 -6.69
CA ASP A 102 -1.40 -10.68 -7.35
C ASP A 102 -2.64 -10.97 -6.51
N SER A 103 -2.49 -11.05 -5.19
CA SER A 103 -3.62 -11.19 -4.24
C SER A 103 -4.56 -9.98 -4.30
N MET A 104 -4.02 -8.75 -4.35
CA MET A 104 -4.85 -7.55 -4.53
C MET A 104 -5.61 -7.56 -5.85
N ARG A 105 -4.98 -7.99 -6.95
CA ARG A 105 -5.62 -8.10 -8.27
C ARG A 105 -6.76 -9.12 -8.27
N GLN A 106 -6.57 -10.25 -7.61
CA GLN A 106 -7.56 -11.32 -7.53
C GLN A 106 -8.69 -11.03 -6.53
N SER A 107 -8.51 -10.05 -5.63
CA SER A 107 -9.50 -9.70 -4.61
C SER A 107 -10.81 -9.14 -5.17
N GLY A 108 -10.82 -8.63 -6.41
CA GLY A 108 -11.97 -7.95 -7.01
C GLY A 108 -12.19 -6.52 -6.51
N HIS A 109 -11.37 -6.03 -5.57
CA HIS A 109 -11.41 -4.66 -5.08
C HIS A 109 -10.56 -3.72 -5.94
N LYS A 110 -10.94 -2.43 -5.98
CA LYS A 110 -10.04 -1.39 -6.48
C LYS A 110 -8.79 -1.37 -5.58
N TRP A 111 -7.62 -1.25 -6.17
CA TRP A 111 -6.37 -1.22 -5.42
C TRP A 111 -5.38 -0.21 -6.00
N THR A 112 -4.41 0.22 -5.20
CA THR A 112 -3.26 1.02 -5.65
C THR A 112 -2.05 0.78 -4.77
N VAL A 113 -0.88 1.06 -5.31
CA VAL A 113 0.37 1.17 -4.54
C VAL A 113 0.76 2.64 -4.52
N LEU A 114 1.02 3.19 -3.34
CA LEU A 114 1.56 4.53 -3.15
C LEU A 114 3.05 4.44 -2.88
N PHE A 115 3.83 5.04 -3.78
CA PHE A 115 5.28 5.14 -3.64
C PHE A 115 5.65 6.34 -2.78
N ASN A 116 6.86 6.33 -2.22
CA ASN A 116 7.38 7.36 -1.32
C ASN A 116 7.19 8.79 -1.88
N GLU A 117 7.39 8.97 -3.18
CA GLU A 117 7.24 10.24 -3.88
C GLU A 117 5.78 10.75 -3.88
N GLU A 118 4.80 9.86 -3.95
CA GLU A 118 3.38 10.19 -3.92
C GLU A 118 2.93 10.59 -2.50
N ILE A 119 3.51 9.97 -1.47
CA ILE A 119 3.22 10.27 -0.06
C ILE A 119 3.85 11.60 0.37
N GLY A 120 5.08 11.88 -0.07
CA GLY A 120 5.75 13.16 0.21
C GLY A 120 4.93 14.37 -0.28
N ASN A 121 4.18 14.22 -1.37
CA ASN A 121 3.30 15.27 -1.89
C ASN A 121 2.03 15.47 -1.06
N LEU A 122 1.51 14.43 -0.38
CA LEU A 122 0.40 14.58 0.57
C LEU A 122 0.82 15.45 1.76
N ARG A 123 2.07 15.33 2.20
CA ARG A 123 2.62 16.09 3.34
C ARG A 123 2.79 17.57 3.03
N LYS A 124 3.22 17.92 1.80
CA LYS A 124 3.42 19.33 1.40
C LYS A 124 2.12 20.12 1.36
N LYS A 125 1.04 19.54 0.83
CA LYS A 125 -0.28 20.20 0.78
C LYS A 125 -0.84 20.54 2.16
N ARG A 126 -0.42 19.82 3.21
CA ARG A 126 -0.85 20.06 4.60
C ARG A 126 -0.09 21.21 5.28
N ASN A 127 1.11 21.52 4.83
CA ASN A 127 1.94 22.61 5.38
C ASN A 127 1.77 23.94 4.63
N GLU A 128 0.98 23.97 3.56
CA GLU A 128 0.66 25.17 2.76
C GLU A 128 -0.72 25.78 3.12
N GLY A 129 -1.42 25.21 4.12
CA GLY A 129 -2.67 25.73 4.68
C GLY A 129 -2.53 26.05 6.15
#